data_AF-A0A8J7MEQ8-F1
#
_entry.id   AF-A0A8J7MEQ8-F1
#
_cell.length_a   1.000
_cell.length_b   1.000
_cell.length_c   1.000
_cell.angle_alpha   90.00
_cell.angle_beta   90.00
_cell.angle_gamma   90.00
#
_symmetry.space_group_name_H-M   'P 1'
#
loop_
_entity.id
_entity.type
_entity.pdbx_description
1 polymer ?
#
loop_
_entity_poly.entity_id
_entity_poly.type
_entity_poly.pdbx_seq_one_letter_code
_entity_poly.pdbx_strand_id
1 'polypeptide(L)'
;MSHTDEIAHRLAEILLLELPEFRYTRSRTQLRKRTADFSDNLIIDVTTRNGTDYSLSFYLGVAHTETEKLISEIEERKITPYDRTVFLYSVNQQNFELLDFTGDTCWYGLKRDTDFSEVSSGIQRFIRECAQSYFQHFHDLLTIRASLEARDGLGQNQTPFKQVLAIDALLGDSDHIRSYLVLLQSELDGGYRHDVQSFNEFYQAISIRFPHLFSSFELK
;
A
#
# COMPACT_ATOMS: atom_id res chain seq x y z
N MET A 1 -5.02 -22.46 15.78
CA MET A 1 -5.41 -21.27 14.99
C MET A 1 -6.19 -20.37 15.93
N SER A 2 -5.88 -19.08 16.00
CA SER A 2 -6.64 -18.18 16.89
C SER A 2 -8.04 -17.92 16.29
N HIS A 3 -8.99 -17.43 17.09
CA HIS A 3 -10.33 -17.12 16.57
C HIS A 3 -10.31 -15.98 15.55
N THR A 4 -9.38 -15.02 15.68
CA THR A 4 -9.18 -13.98 14.66
C THR A 4 -8.71 -14.59 13.34
N ASP A 5 -7.76 -15.55 13.39
CA ASP A 5 -7.31 -16.26 12.20
C ASP A 5 -8.45 -17.07 11.54
N GLU A 6 -9.33 -17.68 12.33
CA GLU A 6 -10.46 -18.46 11.84
C GLU A 6 -11.49 -17.58 11.11
N ILE A 7 -11.89 -16.46 11.72
CA ILE A 7 -12.82 -15.50 11.12
C ILE A 7 -12.24 -14.94 9.83
N ALA A 8 -10.99 -14.51 9.89
CA ALA A 8 -10.31 -13.93 8.75
C ALA A 8 -10.18 -14.98 7.62
N HIS A 9 -9.87 -16.25 7.93
CA HIS A 9 -9.78 -17.31 6.94
C HIS A 9 -11.13 -17.58 6.24
N ARG A 10 -12.22 -17.69 7.01
CA ARG A 10 -13.58 -17.85 6.45
C ARG A 10 -13.96 -16.71 5.51
N LEU A 11 -13.61 -15.47 5.89
CA LEU A 11 -13.80 -14.31 5.02
C LEU A 11 -12.98 -14.41 3.74
N ALA A 12 -11.70 -14.79 3.83
CA ALA A 12 -10.86 -14.99 2.65
C ALA A 12 -11.42 -16.07 1.70
N GLU A 13 -11.97 -17.15 2.23
CA GLU A 13 -12.64 -18.19 1.43
C GLU A 13 -13.87 -17.65 0.69
N ILE A 14 -14.72 -16.88 1.37
CA ILE A 14 -15.88 -16.22 0.74
C ILE A 14 -15.42 -15.28 -0.38
N LEU A 15 -14.34 -14.53 -0.16
CA LEU A 15 -13.81 -13.62 -1.16
C LEU A 15 -13.17 -14.33 -2.36
N LEU A 16 -12.54 -15.48 -2.17
CA LEU A 16 -12.01 -16.29 -3.28
C LEU A 16 -13.09 -16.77 -4.25
N LEU A 17 -14.33 -16.96 -3.77
CA LEU A 17 -15.46 -17.33 -4.64
C LEU A 17 -15.84 -16.19 -5.60
N GLU A 18 -15.64 -14.93 -5.19
CA GLU A 18 -16.02 -13.73 -5.95
C GLU A 18 -14.87 -13.14 -6.75
N LEU A 19 -13.64 -13.33 -6.28
CA LEU A 19 -12.40 -12.86 -6.88
C LEU A 19 -11.52 -14.06 -7.30
N PRO A 20 -11.97 -14.90 -8.25
CA PRO A 20 -11.27 -16.12 -8.64
C PRO A 20 -9.87 -15.86 -9.23
N GLU A 21 -9.60 -14.62 -9.65
CA GLU A 21 -8.28 -14.20 -10.12
C GLU A 21 -7.26 -13.97 -8.98
N PHE A 22 -7.73 -13.90 -7.73
CA PHE A 22 -6.88 -13.82 -6.54
C PHE A 22 -6.55 -15.22 -6.01
N ARG A 23 -5.36 -15.34 -5.42
CA ARG A 23 -4.87 -16.57 -4.77
C ARG A 23 -4.52 -16.33 -3.31
N TYR A 24 -4.69 -17.36 -2.49
CA TYR A 24 -4.29 -17.37 -1.08
C TYR A 24 -2.77 -17.61 -0.94
N THR A 25 -2.05 -16.72 -0.25
CA THR A 25 -0.56 -16.71 -0.24
C THR A 25 0.13 -17.26 1.02
N ARG A 26 -0.61 -17.90 1.94
CA ARG A 26 -0.12 -18.55 3.20
C ARG A 26 0.22 -17.68 4.41
N SER A 27 0.54 -16.39 4.30
CA SER A 27 0.52 -15.50 5.48
C SER A 27 -0.95 -15.22 5.79
N ARG A 28 -1.37 -15.51 7.02
CA ARG A 28 -2.78 -15.53 7.40
C ARG A 28 -3.46 -14.25 6.92
N THR A 29 -4.45 -14.47 6.06
CA THR A 29 -5.39 -13.49 5.51
C THR A 29 -4.88 -12.42 4.57
N GLN A 30 -4.16 -12.88 3.55
CA GLN A 30 -3.88 -12.10 2.35
C GLN A 30 -4.35 -12.82 1.09
N LEU A 31 -4.99 -12.05 0.21
CA LEU A 31 -5.34 -12.41 -1.15
C LEU A 31 -4.45 -11.63 -2.12
N ARG A 32 -3.97 -12.28 -3.17
CA ARG A 32 -3.10 -11.64 -4.16
C ARG A 32 -3.48 -12.00 -5.59
N LYS A 33 -3.49 -10.98 -6.45
CA LYS A 33 -3.49 -11.11 -7.92
C LYS A 33 -2.15 -10.61 -8.43
N ARG A 34 -1.54 -11.32 -9.37
CA ARG A 34 -0.21 -10.98 -9.90
C ARG A 34 -0.22 -10.94 -11.42
N THR A 35 0.35 -9.88 -11.98
CA THR A 35 0.68 -9.73 -13.40
C THR A 35 2.21 -9.70 -13.56
N ALA A 36 2.70 -9.50 -14.79
CA ALA A 36 4.13 -9.30 -15.03
C ALA A 36 4.64 -8.04 -14.33
N ASP A 37 3.86 -6.96 -14.41
CA ASP A 37 4.30 -5.61 -14.05
C ASP A 37 3.94 -5.24 -12.61
N PHE A 38 2.86 -5.80 -12.05
CA PHE A 38 2.39 -5.44 -10.72
C PHE A 38 1.73 -6.60 -9.96
N SER A 39 1.43 -6.36 -8.70
CA SER A 39 0.53 -7.22 -7.93
C SER A 39 -0.40 -6.45 -7.01
N ASP A 40 -1.67 -6.81 -7.09
CA ASP A 40 -2.73 -6.30 -6.24
C ASP A 40 -2.82 -7.20 -5.00
N ASN A 41 -2.93 -6.58 -3.84
CA ASN A 41 -2.95 -7.27 -2.57
C ASN A 41 -4.10 -6.72 -1.72
N LEU A 42 -4.95 -7.65 -1.26
CA LEU A 42 -6.00 -7.38 -0.30
C LEU A 42 -5.63 -8.14 0.98
N ILE A 43 -5.38 -7.41 2.06
CA ILE A 43 -5.15 -7.98 3.39
C ILE A 43 -6.41 -7.79 4.20
N ILE A 44 -6.84 -8.87 4.86
CA ILE A 44 -7.98 -8.89 5.76
C ILE A 44 -7.42 -8.97 7.17
N ASP A 45 -7.65 -7.93 7.96
CA ASP A 45 -7.19 -7.83 9.33
C ASP A 45 -8.38 -7.94 10.28
N VAL A 46 -8.25 -8.84 11.26
CA VAL A 46 -9.28 -9.08 12.26
C VAL A 46 -8.66 -8.92 13.64
N THR A 47 -9.15 -7.93 14.38
CA THR A 47 -8.64 -7.58 15.71
C THR A 47 -9.69 -7.86 16.78
N THR A 48 -9.26 -8.19 17.99
CA THR A 48 -10.15 -8.35 19.16
C THR A 48 -10.16 -7.08 19.99
N ARG A 49 -11.35 -6.55 20.30
CA ARG A 49 -11.47 -5.32 21.11
C ARG A 49 -11.50 -5.62 22.61
N ASN A 50 -12.35 -6.56 23.02
CA ASN A 50 -12.61 -6.90 24.43
C ASN A 50 -12.63 -8.43 24.69
N GLY A 51 -11.87 -9.20 23.90
CA GLY A 51 -11.77 -10.66 24.01
C GLY A 51 -12.98 -11.47 23.51
N THR A 52 -14.12 -10.82 23.25
CA THR A 52 -15.35 -11.44 22.72
C THR A 52 -15.90 -10.78 21.46
N ASP A 53 -15.46 -9.55 21.17
CA ASP A 53 -15.84 -8.76 20.00
C ASP A 53 -14.66 -8.65 19.04
N TYR A 54 -14.94 -8.90 17.76
CA TYR A 54 -14.00 -8.75 16.66
C TYR A 54 -14.35 -7.51 15.82
N SER A 55 -13.30 -6.87 15.31
CA SER A 55 -13.37 -5.79 14.34
C SER A 55 -12.65 -6.19 13.07
N LEU A 56 -13.20 -5.83 11.92
CA LEU A 56 -12.67 -6.13 10.60
C LEU A 56 -12.11 -4.88 9.92
N SER A 57 -10.96 -5.00 9.28
CA SER A 57 -10.36 -3.95 8.45
C SER A 57 -9.69 -4.55 7.21
N PHE A 58 -9.55 -3.73 6.17
CA PHE A 58 -8.95 -4.09 4.90
C PHE A 58 -7.76 -3.20 4.60
N TYR A 59 -6.74 -3.79 4.00
CA TYR A 59 -5.59 -3.07 3.48
C TYR A 59 -5.48 -3.38 1.99
N LEU A 60 -5.51 -2.33 1.18
CA LEU A 60 -5.33 -2.42 -0.26
C LEU A 60 -3.90 -2.02 -0.56
N GLY A 61 -3.16 -2.84 -1.32
CA GLY A 61 -1.78 -2.52 -1.67
C GLY A 61 -1.46 -2.92 -3.10
N VAL A 62 -0.84 -2.01 -3.84
CA VAL A 62 -0.30 -2.28 -5.18
C VAL A 62 1.22 -2.25 -5.14
N ALA A 63 1.85 -3.36 -5.52
CA ALA A 63 3.30 -3.44 -5.71
C ALA A 63 3.63 -3.42 -7.20
N HIS A 64 4.37 -2.43 -7.64
CA HIS A 64 4.94 -2.37 -8.98
C HIS A 64 6.30 -3.08 -8.99
N THR A 65 6.43 -4.14 -9.79
CA THR A 65 7.54 -5.10 -9.71
C THR A 65 8.90 -4.44 -9.87
N GLU A 66 9.06 -3.55 -10.85
CA GLU A 66 10.34 -2.90 -11.12
C GLU A 66 10.70 -1.87 -10.04
N THR A 67 9.71 -1.21 -9.44
CA THR A 67 9.94 -0.27 -8.34
C THR A 67 10.42 -1.01 -7.09
N GLU A 68 9.74 -2.11 -6.73
CA GLU A 68 10.15 -2.92 -5.58
C GLU A 68 11.52 -3.58 -5.80
N LYS A 69 11.84 -4.03 -7.03
CA LYS A 69 13.17 -4.54 -7.37
C LYS A 69 14.23 -3.46 -7.19
N LEU A 70 14.02 -2.27 -7.74
CA LEU A 70 15.00 -1.21 -7.66
C LEU A 70 15.30 -0.82 -6.21
N ILE A 71 14.26 -0.67 -5.39
CA ILE A 71 14.41 -0.37 -3.96
C ILE A 71 15.15 -1.51 -3.25
N SER A 72 14.75 -2.76 -3.50
CA SER A 72 15.37 -3.94 -2.91
C SER A 72 16.86 -4.06 -3.27
N GLU A 73 17.25 -3.66 -4.48
CA GLU A 73 18.63 -3.63 -4.94
C GLU A 73 19.44 -2.51 -4.28
N ILE A 74 18.85 -1.31 -4.15
CA ILE A 74 19.46 -0.16 -3.47
C ILE A 74 19.69 -0.46 -1.98
N GLU A 75 18.73 -1.10 -1.33
CA GLU A 75 18.76 -1.42 0.10
C GLU A 75 19.42 -2.78 0.42
N GLU A 76 19.96 -3.47 -0.59
CA GLU A 76 20.61 -4.78 -0.47
C GLU A 76 19.78 -5.84 0.28
N ARG A 77 18.46 -5.76 0.16
CA ARG A 77 17.52 -6.67 0.83
C ARG A 77 16.78 -7.54 -0.17
N LYS A 78 15.97 -8.47 0.34
CA LYS A 78 15.04 -9.25 -0.49
C LYS A 78 13.69 -8.57 -0.54
N ILE A 79 13.03 -8.63 -1.70
CA ILE A 79 11.62 -8.30 -1.83
C ILE A 79 10.81 -9.28 -0.99
N THR A 80 10.01 -8.74 -0.09
CA THR A 80 9.11 -9.44 0.79
C THR A 80 7.69 -9.40 0.23
N PRO A 81 6.82 -10.34 0.65
CA PRO A 81 5.40 -10.25 0.35
C PRO A 81 4.70 -9.03 0.96
N TYR A 82 5.36 -8.18 1.73
CA TYR A 82 4.79 -6.98 2.33
C TYR A 82 5.20 -5.69 1.63
N ASP A 83 6.17 -5.74 0.73
CA ASP A 83 6.57 -4.59 -0.07
C ASP A 83 5.43 -4.16 -1.01
N ARG A 84 4.97 -2.92 -0.89
CA ARG A 84 4.11 -2.29 -1.89
C ARG A 84 4.60 -0.90 -2.18
N THR A 85 4.31 -0.49 -3.41
CA THR A 85 4.63 0.84 -3.88
C THR A 85 3.65 1.83 -3.27
N VAL A 86 2.39 1.44 -3.16
CA VAL A 86 1.33 2.25 -2.56
C VAL A 86 0.36 1.38 -1.75
N PHE A 87 -0.14 1.93 -0.65
CA PHE A 87 -1.13 1.30 0.22
C PHE A 87 -2.27 2.25 0.57
N LEU A 88 -3.41 1.65 0.91
CA LEU A 88 -4.56 2.30 1.50
C LEU A 88 -5.12 1.43 2.62
N TYR A 89 -5.48 2.07 3.73
CA TYR A 89 -5.96 1.42 4.94
C TYR A 89 -7.44 1.74 5.13
N SER A 90 -8.29 0.71 5.30
CA SER A 90 -9.74 0.88 5.55
C SER A 90 -10.09 1.10 7.02
N VAL A 91 -9.09 1.31 7.88
CA VAL A 91 -9.24 1.27 9.33
C VAL A 91 -10.10 2.43 9.84
N ASN A 92 -11.15 2.11 10.60
CA ASN A 92 -11.93 3.05 11.42
C ASN A 92 -12.61 4.23 10.70
N GLN A 93 -12.90 4.10 9.41
CA GLN A 93 -13.72 5.09 8.71
C GLN A 93 -15.12 4.51 8.51
N GLN A 94 -16.16 5.22 8.95
CA GLN A 94 -17.56 4.85 8.66
C GLN A 94 -17.93 5.21 7.22
N ASN A 95 -17.22 6.16 6.61
CA ASN A 95 -17.33 6.54 5.21
C ASN A 95 -15.93 6.54 4.60
N PHE A 96 -15.75 5.83 3.50
CA PHE A 96 -14.52 5.90 2.72
C PHE A 96 -14.65 7.03 1.69
N GLU A 97 -14.75 8.26 2.19
CA GLU A 97 -15.03 9.46 1.38
C GLU A 97 -14.00 9.67 0.28
N LEU A 98 -12.77 9.20 0.49
CA LEU A 98 -11.69 9.25 -0.50
C LEU A 98 -12.02 8.52 -1.82
N LEU A 99 -12.92 7.55 -1.80
CA LEU A 99 -13.32 6.76 -2.98
C LEU A 99 -14.84 6.80 -3.22
N ASP A 100 -15.52 7.83 -2.71
CA ASP A 100 -16.98 8.04 -2.85
C ASP A 100 -17.84 6.84 -2.42
N PHE A 101 -17.32 5.97 -1.54
CA PHE A 101 -18.03 4.77 -1.11
C PHE A 101 -18.94 5.06 0.09
N THR A 102 -20.25 4.87 -0.09
CA THR A 102 -21.29 5.22 0.90
C THR A 102 -21.79 4.02 1.72
N GLY A 103 -20.99 2.95 1.84
CA GLY A 103 -21.31 1.76 2.63
C GLY A 103 -20.38 1.59 3.82
N ASP A 104 -20.68 0.61 4.67
CA ASP A 104 -19.82 0.25 5.79
C ASP A 104 -18.43 -0.18 5.28
N THR A 105 -17.37 0.46 5.78
CA THR A 105 -15.98 0.05 5.53
C THR A 105 -15.27 -0.51 6.75
N CYS A 106 -15.96 -0.54 7.88
CA CYS A 106 -15.52 -1.22 9.07
C CYS A 106 -16.70 -1.90 9.76
N TRP A 107 -16.52 -3.18 10.08
CA TRP A 107 -17.52 -3.99 10.76
C TRP A 107 -17.04 -4.24 12.18
N TYR A 108 -17.81 -3.73 13.16
CA TYR A 108 -17.52 -3.85 14.59
C TYR A 108 -18.49 -4.81 15.26
N GLY A 109 -18.08 -5.35 16.41
CA GLY A 109 -18.96 -6.17 17.26
C GLY A 109 -19.28 -7.53 16.65
N LEU A 110 -18.47 -7.99 15.70
CA LEU A 110 -18.57 -9.35 15.17
C LEU A 110 -18.30 -10.33 16.32
N LYS A 111 -19.09 -11.39 16.39
CA LYS A 111 -18.98 -12.49 17.36
C LYS A 111 -18.43 -13.72 16.66
N ARG A 112 -17.99 -14.71 17.45
CA ARG A 112 -17.49 -15.99 16.91
C ARG A 112 -18.54 -16.67 16.02
N ASP A 113 -19.78 -16.64 16.46
CA ASP A 113 -20.91 -17.31 15.80
C ASP A 113 -21.68 -16.34 14.89
N THR A 114 -21.09 -15.20 14.52
CA THR A 114 -21.69 -14.29 13.53
C THR A 114 -21.94 -15.04 12.23
N ASP A 115 -23.15 -14.88 11.69
CA ASP A 115 -23.41 -15.27 10.32
C ASP A 115 -22.69 -14.29 9.38
N PHE A 116 -21.64 -14.79 8.75
CA PHE A 116 -20.84 -14.00 7.82
C PHE A 116 -21.55 -13.77 6.48
N SER A 117 -22.74 -14.33 6.24
CA SER A 117 -23.53 -14.07 5.03
C SER A 117 -24.01 -12.61 4.94
N GLU A 118 -24.38 -12.00 6.07
CA GLU A 118 -24.82 -10.60 6.10
C GLU A 118 -23.63 -9.64 5.92
N VAL A 119 -22.50 -9.96 6.56
CA VAL A 119 -21.25 -9.20 6.47
C VAL A 119 -20.61 -9.33 5.09
N SER A 120 -20.69 -10.52 4.47
CA SER A 120 -20.09 -10.78 3.18
C SER A 120 -20.69 -9.93 2.08
N SER A 121 -22.01 -9.68 2.10
CA SER A 121 -22.66 -8.83 1.10
C SER A 121 -22.09 -7.40 1.09
N GLY A 122 -21.84 -6.82 2.27
CA GLY A 122 -21.22 -5.51 2.43
C GLY A 122 -19.75 -5.49 1.98
N ILE A 123 -18.97 -6.52 2.36
CA ILE A 123 -17.58 -6.64 1.93
C ILE A 123 -17.49 -6.81 0.41
N GLN A 124 -18.34 -7.65 -0.18
CA GLN A 124 -18.41 -7.86 -1.63
C GLN A 124 -18.71 -6.55 -2.36
N ARG A 125 -19.65 -5.76 -1.82
CA ARG A 125 -19.97 -4.45 -2.35
C ARG A 125 -18.77 -3.50 -2.27
N PHE A 126 -18.09 -3.42 -1.11
CA PHE A 126 -16.85 -2.65 -0.94
C PHE A 126 -15.77 -3.07 -1.95
N ILE A 127 -15.58 -4.37 -2.17
CA ILE A 127 -14.59 -4.85 -3.13
C ILE A 127 -14.91 -4.43 -4.56
N ARG A 128 -16.16 -4.63 -4.99
CA ARG A 128 -16.59 -4.32 -6.37
C ARG A 128 -16.62 -2.82 -6.65
N GLU A 129 -17.15 -2.03 -5.71
CA GLU A 129 -17.35 -0.60 -5.92
C GLU A 129 -16.10 0.22 -5.60
N CYS A 130 -15.26 -0.24 -4.68
CA CYS A 130 -14.12 0.53 -4.16
C CYS A 130 -12.76 -0.14 -4.42
N ALA A 131 -12.52 -1.35 -3.92
CA ALA A 131 -11.18 -1.96 -3.99
C ALA A 131 -10.69 -2.23 -5.42
N GLN A 132 -11.56 -2.69 -6.31
CA GLN A 132 -11.21 -2.92 -7.72
C GLN A 132 -10.83 -1.62 -8.43
N SER A 133 -11.60 -0.56 -8.23
CA SER A 133 -11.32 0.77 -8.77
C SER A 133 -9.99 1.31 -8.26
N TYR A 134 -9.73 1.16 -6.96
CA TYR A 134 -8.45 1.53 -6.35
C TYR A 134 -7.27 0.80 -7.00
N PHE A 135 -7.34 -0.52 -7.17
CA PHE A 135 -6.25 -1.27 -7.81
C PHE A 135 -6.00 -0.80 -9.24
N GLN A 136 -7.06 -0.64 -10.04
CA GLN A 136 -6.95 -0.16 -11.42
C GLN A 136 -6.35 1.24 -11.51
N HIS A 137 -6.71 2.14 -10.59
CA HIS A 137 -6.17 3.50 -10.54
C HIS A 137 -4.66 3.51 -10.33
N PHE A 138 -4.15 2.62 -9.47
CA PHE A 138 -2.73 2.56 -9.12
C PHE A 138 -1.93 1.54 -9.95
N HIS A 139 -2.40 1.14 -11.14
CA HIS A 139 -1.58 0.38 -12.09
C HIS A 139 -0.56 1.26 -12.84
N ASP A 140 -0.76 2.58 -12.85
CA ASP A 140 0.14 3.56 -13.47
C ASP A 140 1.11 4.19 -12.45
N LEU A 141 2.40 4.22 -12.78
CA LEU A 141 3.44 4.76 -11.92
C LEU A 141 3.33 6.28 -11.72
N LEU A 142 2.91 7.03 -12.74
CA LEU A 142 2.75 8.49 -12.61
C LEU A 142 1.63 8.83 -11.64
N THR A 143 0.55 8.06 -11.65
CA THR A 143 -0.56 8.17 -10.71
C THR A 143 -0.13 7.84 -9.28
N ILE A 144 0.65 6.75 -9.07
CA ILE A 144 1.23 6.45 -7.75
C ILE A 144 2.10 7.60 -7.26
N ARG A 145 3.01 8.10 -8.10
CA ARG A 145 3.92 9.20 -7.80
C ARG A 145 3.14 10.44 -7.30
N ALA A 146 2.17 10.89 -8.08
CA ALA A 146 1.37 12.06 -7.77
C ALA A 146 0.61 11.91 -6.43
N SER A 147 0.05 10.73 -6.15
CA SER A 147 -0.69 10.49 -4.91
C SER A 147 0.21 10.47 -3.67
N LEU A 148 1.38 9.83 -3.76
CA LEU A 148 2.38 9.79 -2.67
C LEU A 148 2.90 11.20 -2.32
N GLU A 149 3.07 12.06 -3.32
CA GLU A 149 3.49 13.46 -3.14
C GLU A 149 2.39 14.34 -2.57
N ALA A 150 1.16 14.21 -3.10
CA ALA A 150 0.02 14.99 -2.67
C ALA A 150 -0.39 14.69 -1.22
N ARG A 151 -0.04 13.50 -0.70
CA ARG A 151 -0.47 13.02 0.62
C ARG A 151 -2.00 13.11 0.76
N ASP A 152 -2.70 12.82 -0.32
CA ASP A 152 -4.16 12.90 -0.46
C ASP A 152 -4.90 11.87 0.42
N GLY A 153 -4.16 10.93 1.00
CA GLY A 153 -4.69 9.84 1.84
C GLY A 153 -5.06 8.59 1.05
N LEU A 154 -5.15 8.66 -0.29
CA LEU A 154 -5.35 7.53 -1.19
C LEU A 154 -4.07 6.72 -1.34
N GLY A 155 -2.93 7.40 -1.48
CA GLY A 155 -1.63 6.76 -1.63
C GLY A 155 -0.77 6.93 -0.38
N GLN A 156 -0.77 5.92 0.50
CA GLN A 156 0.05 5.93 1.70
C GLN A 156 1.26 5.02 1.57
N ASN A 157 2.39 5.48 2.11
CA ASN A 157 3.61 4.70 2.28
C ASN A 157 4.38 5.27 3.49
N GLN A 158 5.10 4.43 4.23
CA GLN A 158 5.90 4.89 5.37
C GLN A 158 7.10 5.74 4.93
N THR A 159 7.68 5.42 3.77
CA THR A 159 8.83 6.13 3.21
C THR A 159 8.53 6.55 1.77
N PRO A 160 7.60 7.50 1.55
CA PRO A 160 7.12 7.84 0.22
C PRO A 160 8.25 8.34 -0.70
N PHE A 161 9.28 8.99 -0.14
CA PHE A 161 10.43 9.45 -0.90
C PHE A 161 11.19 8.33 -1.62
N LYS A 162 11.30 7.13 -1.04
CA LYS A 162 11.99 6.00 -1.69
C LYS A 162 11.26 5.58 -2.95
N GLN A 163 9.93 5.61 -2.89
CA GLN A 163 9.04 5.16 -3.94
C GLN A 163 9.01 6.19 -5.07
N VAL A 164 8.85 7.47 -4.73
CA VAL A 164 8.89 8.57 -5.71
C VAL A 164 10.24 8.59 -6.43
N LEU A 165 11.37 8.57 -5.72
CA LEU A 165 12.70 8.59 -6.34
C LEU A 165 12.98 7.34 -7.18
N ALA A 166 12.51 6.16 -6.76
CA ALA A 166 12.63 4.95 -7.55
C ALA A 166 11.77 5.01 -8.82
N ILE A 167 10.55 5.55 -8.75
CA ILE A 167 9.68 5.77 -9.91
C ILE A 167 10.36 6.74 -10.89
N ASP A 168 10.83 7.88 -10.42
CA ASP A 168 11.48 8.86 -11.31
C ASP A 168 12.76 8.32 -11.94
N ALA A 169 13.53 7.51 -11.21
CA ALA A 169 14.71 6.85 -11.76
C ALA A 169 14.34 5.84 -12.86
N LEU A 170 13.25 5.10 -12.70
CA LEU A 170 12.72 4.18 -13.73
C LEU A 170 12.17 4.93 -14.95
N LEU A 171 11.58 6.11 -14.74
CA LEU A 171 11.06 6.97 -15.81
C LEU A 171 12.14 7.84 -16.48
N GLY A 172 13.32 7.98 -15.86
CA GLY A 172 14.38 8.87 -16.31
C GLY A 172 14.05 10.37 -16.14
N ASP A 173 13.17 10.72 -15.20
CA ASP A 173 12.63 12.07 -15.00
C ASP A 173 13.53 12.92 -14.09
N SER A 174 14.67 13.36 -14.64
CA SER A 174 15.67 14.12 -13.87
C SER A 174 15.18 15.50 -13.41
N ASP A 175 14.26 16.12 -14.15
CA ASP A 175 13.69 17.41 -13.78
C ASP A 175 12.73 17.29 -12.60
N HIS A 176 11.93 16.22 -12.56
CA HIS A 176 11.09 15.91 -11.41
C HIS A 176 11.93 15.57 -10.17
N ILE A 177 12.96 14.71 -10.30
CA ILE A 177 13.89 14.40 -9.22
C ILE A 177 14.43 15.67 -8.58
N ARG A 178 14.94 16.61 -9.40
CA ARG A 178 15.48 17.88 -8.90
C ARG A 178 14.45 18.66 -8.10
N SER A 179 13.25 18.80 -8.64
CA SER A 179 12.17 19.57 -8.01
C SER A 179 11.73 18.94 -6.69
N TYR A 180 11.61 17.62 -6.67
CA TYR A 180 11.20 16.86 -5.49
C TYR A 180 12.26 16.87 -4.37
N LEU A 181 13.55 16.82 -4.71
CA LEU A 181 14.62 16.92 -3.71
C LEU A 181 14.66 18.29 -3.02
N VAL A 182 14.39 19.38 -3.75
CA VAL A 182 14.26 20.72 -3.16
C VAL A 182 13.08 20.77 -2.17
N LEU A 183 11.94 20.19 -2.55
CA LEU A 183 10.77 20.08 -1.67
C LEU A 183 11.13 19.30 -0.40
N LEU A 184 11.70 18.10 -0.53
CA LEU A 184 12.06 17.25 0.61
C LEU A 184 13.05 17.93 1.55
N GLN A 185 14.07 18.62 1.01
CA GLN A 185 15.03 19.35 1.84
C GLN A 185 14.33 20.40 2.73
N SER A 186 13.37 21.14 2.16
CA SER A 186 12.59 22.13 2.92
C SER A 186 11.74 21.51 4.03
N GLU A 187 11.23 20.29 3.83
CA GLU A 187 10.45 19.56 4.83
C GLU A 187 11.33 18.96 5.93
N LEU A 188 12.49 18.42 5.57
CA LEU A 188 13.45 17.79 6.48
C LEU A 188 14.07 18.80 7.45
N ASP A 189 14.34 20.02 6.98
CA ASP A 189 14.78 21.16 7.82
C ASP A 189 13.73 21.53 8.90
N GLY A 190 12.48 21.12 8.71
CA GLY A 190 11.35 21.33 9.62
C GLY A 190 11.27 20.39 10.85
N GLY A 191 12.16 19.41 11.01
CA GLY A 191 12.36 18.69 12.29
C GLY A 191 12.20 17.16 12.32
N TYR A 192 12.05 16.48 11.17
CA TYR A 192 11.89 15.02 11.11
C TYR A 192 13.24 14.26 11.07
N ARG A 193 13.95 14.17 12.19
CA ARG A 193 15.33 13.63 12.24
C ARG A 193 15.51 12.16 11.82
N HIS A 194 14.53 11.30 12.06
CA HIS A 194 14.66 9.86 11.75
C HIS A 194 14.58 9.56 10.26
N ASP A 195 13.87 10.38 9.49
CA ASP A 195 13.73 10.18 8.05
C ASP A 195 14.90 10.78 7.27
N VAL A 196 15.57 11.80 7.81
CA VAL A 196 16.75 12.44 7.19
C VAL A 196 17.86 11.43 6.89
N GLN A 197 18.21 10.58 7.86
CA GLN A 197 19.27 9.60 7.66
C GLN A 197 18.89 8.58 6.58
N SER A 198 17.69 8.00 6.67
CA SER A 198 17.22 7.02 5.68
C SER A 198 17.10 7.64 4.28
N PHE A 199 16.69 8.91 4.20
CA PHE A 199 16.67 9.69 2.97
C PHE A 199 18.07 9.85 2.39
N ASN A 200 19.03 10.33 3.17
CA ASN A 200 20.40 10.56 2.71
C ASN A 200 21.07 9.26 2.23
N GLU A 201 20.91 8.17 2.98
CA GLU A 201 21.43 6.84 2.60
C GLU A 201 20.84 6.38 1.26
N PHE A 202 19.52 6.46 1.12
CA PHE A 202 18.85 6.05 -0.12
C PHE A 202 19.23 6.95 -1.30
N TYR A 203 19.27 8.28 -1.10
CA TYR A 203 19.66 9.26 -2.10
C TYR A 203 21.10 9.01 -2.60
N GLN A 204 22.05 8.81 -1.69
CA GLN A 204 23.44 8.52 -2.06
C GLN A 204 23.52 7.24 -2.89
N ALA A 205 22.85 6.17 -2.46
CA ALA A 205 22.86 4.91 -3.17
C ALA A 205 22.22 5.00 -4.57
N ILE A 206 21.07 5.66 -4.70
CA ILE A 206 20.39 5.81 -6.00
C ILE A 206 21.16 6.73 -6.96
N SER A 207 21.80 7.79 -6.45
CA SER A 207 22.62 8.70 -7.26
C SER A 207 23.90 8.07 -7.80
N ILE A 208 24.53 7.17 -7.05
CA ILE A 208 25.64 6.34 -7.54
C ILE A 208 25.19 5.44 -8.68
N ARG A 209 23.97 4.89 -8.58
CA ARG A 209 23.42 3.97 -9.59
C ARG A 209 22.98 4.70 -10.87
N PHE A 210 22.47 5.92 -10.75
CA PHE A 210 21.98 6.72 -11.88
C PHE A 210 22.65 8.10 -11.96
N PRO A 211 23.97 8.19 -12.11
CA PRO A 211 24.69 9.47 -11.96
C PRO A 211 24.22 10.55 -12.94
N HIS A 212 23.76 10.16 -14.13
CA HIS A 212 23.24 11.09 -15.14
C HIS A 212 21.94 11.79 -14.70
N LEU A 213 21.12 11.15 -13.86
CA LEU A 213 19.87 11.73 -13.34
C LEU A 213 20.12 12.70 -12.16
N PHE A 214 21.23 12.54 -11.45
CA PHE A 214 21.54 13.28 -10.22
C PHE A 214 22.72 14.26 -10.35
N SER A 215 23.41 14.29 -11.49
CA SER A 215 24.65 15.07 -11.71
C SER A 215 24.55 16.60 -11.53
N SER A 216 23.34 17.14 -11.38
CA SER A 216 23.09 18.58 -11.25
C SER A 216 22.60 19.00 -9.86
N PHE A 217 22.50 18.08 -8.91
CA PHE A 217 21.96 18.35 -7.58
C PHE A 217 22.94 17.91 -6.48
N GLU A 218 23.49 18.89 -5.75
CA GLU A 218 24.28 18.64 -4.54
C GLU A 218 23.38 18.92 -3.33
N LEU A 219 23.03 17.87 -2.57
CA LEU A 219 22.43 18.04 -1.24
C LEU A 219 23.43 18.79 -0.35
N LYS A 220 23.01 19.92 0.19
CA LYS A 220 23.77 20.73 1.16
C LYS A 220 23.63 20.20 2.57
#